data_AF-A0A925BZI3-F1
#
_entry.id   AF-A0A925BZI3-F1
#
_cell.length_a   1.000
_cell.length_b   1.000
_cell.length_c   1.000
_cell.angle_alpha   90.00
_cell.angle_beta   90.00
_cell.angle_gamma   90.00
#
_symmetry.space_group_name_H-M   'P 1'
#
loop_
_entity.id
_entity.type
_entity.pdbx_description
1 polymer ?
#
loop_
_entity_poly.entity_id
_entity_poly.type
_entity_poly.pdbx_seq_one_letter_code
_entity_poly.pdbx_strand_id
1 'polypeptide(L)'
;MKAIVFLPVLILCNGLLAQTDSSVIVNKKVITLKEVVVRSNLNVPAFIDRVKEDSTFYKAFRNLKILGYTALNDIRMMNKKNKIIASLNSKTKQLVKNNCRWMETLEEKSTGDLYDKTHNLNYYTAEMYAGLFFAPDTICGETNIVKGVAFNTKGKSGMAKHKEQLKMLFFNPGKRIPGLPFIGNKIALFDEDVADLYDFVIDMESFNGDLCYVFRIVARLDLSSGQNDKVVINEMTTWFNTSNWEIVARNYDLSYKAGVYDFDVHMEVEMTKFEELLVPKLLRYSGTWDVVLKKRERGTFTATLFDFTR
;
A
#
# COMPACT_ATOMS: atom_id res chain seq x y z
N MET A 1 59.56 15.49 49.51
CA MET A 1 58.56 15.95 48.52
C MET A 1 58.73 15.13 47.24
N LYS A 2 57.79 14.24 46.92
CA LYS A 2 57.81 13.46 45.67
C LYS A 2 57.19 14.30 44.56
N ALA A 3 57.92 14.51 43.46
CA ALA A 3 57.44 15.24 42.30
C ALA A 3 56.41 14.38 41.54
N ILE A 4 55.20 14.91 41.37
CA ILE A 4 54.14 14.31 40.55
C ILE A 4 54.34 14.83 39.13
N VAL A 5 54.71 13.94 38.21
CA VAL A 5 54.79 14.22 36.77
C VAL A 5 53.40 14.04 36.19
N PHE A 6 52.80 15.13 35.72
CA PHE A 6 51.52 15.11 34.98
C PHE A 6 51.79 14.73 33.53
N LEU A 7 51.29 13.57 33.11
CA LEU A 7 51.32 13.12 31.72
C LEU A 7 50.00 13.57 31.02
N PRO A 8 50.05 14.35 29.94
CA PRO A 8 48.84 14.76 29.25
C PRO A 8 48.32 13.58 28.40
N VAL A 9 47.13 13.09 28.73
CA VAL A 9 46.42 12.09 27.92
C VAL A 9 45.78 12.83 26.74
N LEU A 10 46.36 12.64 25.55
CA LEU A 10 45.81 13.15 24.29
C LEU A 10 44.60 12.26 23.91
N ILE A 11 43.39 12.76 24.16
CA ILE A 11 42.15 12.10 23.69
C ILE A 11 42.04 12.37 22.19
N LEU A 12 42.49 11.41 21.38
CA LEU A 12 42.20 11.35 19.96
C LEU A 12 40.70 11.02 19.79
N CYS A 13 39.89 12.06 19.60
CA CYS A 13 38.56 11.90 19.01
C CYS A 13 38.73 11.39 17.58
N ASN A 14 38.70 10.07 17.39
CA ASN A 14 38.42 9.50 16.08
C ASN A 14 37.00 9.96 15.70
N GLY A 15 36.91 10.93 14.80
CA GLY A 15 35.67 11.22 14.11
C GLY A 15 35.22 9.94 13.45
N LEU A 16 34.10 9.36 13.92
CA LEU A 16 33.38 8.34 13.20
C LEU A 16 32.95 8.99 11.88
N LEU A 17 33.74 8.78 10.83
CA LEU A 17 33.27 9.02 9.47
C LEU A 17 32.15 8.01 9.25
N ALA A 18 30.90 8.48 9.26
CA ALA A 18 29.79 7.72 8.72
C ALA A 18 30.17 7.34 7.28
N GLN A 19 30.29 6.04 7.02
CA GLN A 19 30.70 5.54 5.72
C GLN A 19 29.56 5.78 4.73
N THR A 20 29.87 6.34 3.57
CA THR A 20 28.90 6.77 2.55
C THR A 20 28.09 5.60 2.01
N ASP A 21 26.77 5.78 1.86
CA ASP A 21 25.85 4.84 1.19
C ASP A 21 26.45 4.36 -0.15
N SER A 22 26.30 3.06 -0.46
CA SER A 22 26.78 2.50 -1.73
C SER A 22 25.68 2.58 -2.78
N SER A 23 26.03 2.79 -4.05
CA SER A 23 25.07 2.82 -5.16
C SER A 23 25.40 1.78 -6.21
N VAL A 24 24.38 1.10 -6.74
CA VAL A 24 24.50 0.13 -7.83
C VAL A 24 23.61 0.54 -8.98
N ILE A 25 24.09 0.45 -10.22
CA ILE A 25 23.29 0.72 -11.40
C ILE A 25 22.66 -0.59 -11.90
N VAL A 26 21.32 -0.65 -11.93
CA VAL A 26 20.56 -1.79 -12.48
C VAL A 26 19.59 -1.25 -13.53
N ASN A 27 19.67 -1.75 -14.76
CA ASN A 27 18.81 -1.31 -15.87
C ASN A 27 18.79 0.22 -16.06
N LYS A 28 19.98 0.85 -16.03
CA LYS A 28 20.20 2.32 -16.07
C LYS A 28 19.69 3.11 -14.85
N LYS A 29 19.23 2.46 -13.79
CA LYS A 29 18.71 3.12 -12.58
C LYS A 29 19.71 3.04 -11.46
N VAL A 30 19.92 4.14 -10.77
CA VAL A 30 20.74 4.18 -9.56
C VAL A 30 19.92 3.65 -8.40
N ILE A 31 20.43 2.62 -7.74
CA ILE A 31 19.84 2.03 -6.55
C ILE A 31 20.78 2.26 -5.39
N THR A 32 20.28 2.94 -4.36
CA THR A 32 21.01 3.21 -3.13
C THR A 32 20.89 2.02 -2.19
N LEU A 33 22.02 1.52 -1.71
CA LEU A 33 22.12 0.45 -0.72
C LEU A 33 22.60 1.04 0.60
N LYS A 34 21.81 0.86 1.66
CA LYS A 34 22.24 1.16 3.02
C LYS A 34 23.31 0.17 3.48
N GLU A 35 24.16 0.60 4.42
CA GLU A 35 25.36 -0.13 4.87
C GLU A 35 25.09 -1.61 5.19
N VAL A 36 23.99 -1.89 5.90
CA VAL A 36 23.63 -3.24 6.34
C VAL A 36 23.33 -4.15 5.14
N VAL A 37 22.77 -3.62 4.06
CA VAL A 37 22.46 -4.37 2.83
C VAL A 37 23.75 -4.76 2.11
N VAL A 38 24.74 -3.87 2.04
CA VAL A 38 26.03 -4.14 1.37
C VAL A 38 26.70 -5.38 1.99
N ARG A 39 26.50 -5.60 3.29
CA ARG A 39 27.04 -6.76 4.03
C ARG A 39 26.22 -8.04 3.89
N SER A 40 25.02 -7.97 3.33
CA SER A 40 24.11 -9.14 3.19
C SER A 40 24.36 -9.98 1.94
N ASN A 41 25.27 -9.56 1.05
CA ASN A 41 25.51 -10.19 -0.26
C ASN A 41 24.24 -10.29 -1.14
N LEU A 42 23.28 -9.36 -0.97
CA LEU A 42 22.08 -9.30 -1.79
C LEU A 42 22.43 -9.13 -3.28
N ASN A 43 21.93 -10.01 -4.14
CA ASN A 43 21.98 -9.83 -5.58
C ASN A 43 20.94 -8.77 -5.99
N VAL A 44 21.38 -7.51 -6.06
CA VAL A 44 20.50 -6.36 -6.34
C VAL A 44 19.79 -6.47 -7.69
N PRO A 45 20.44 -6.84 -8.83
CA PRO A 45 19.73 -7.08 -10.08
C PRO A 45 18.59 -8.10 -9.95
N ALA A 46 18.87 -9.27 -9.37
CA ALA A 46 17.86 -10.32 -9.20
C ALA A 46 16.72 -9.89 -8.25
N PHE A 47 17.05 -9.12 -7.21
CA PHE A 47 16.06 -8.54 -6.30
C PHE A 47 15.10 -7.60 -7.05
N ILE A 48 15.62 -6.71 -7.88
CA ILE A 48 14.80 -5.76 -8.64
C ILE A 48 13.93 -6.46 -9.67
N ASP A 49 14.47 -7.46 -10.37
CA ASP A 49 13.68 -8.26 -11.31
C ASP A 49 12.54 -9.00 -10.60
N ARG A 50 12.81 -9.53 -9.39
CA ARG A 50 11.77 -10.11 -8.54
C ARG A 50 10.70 -9.08 -8.17
N VAL A 51 11.08 -7.88 -7.73
CA VAL A 51 10.12 -6.84 -7.35
C VAL A 51 9.24 -6.43 -8.53
N LYS A 52 9.81 -6.33 -9.73
CA LYS A 52 9.08 -5.96 -10.97
C LYS A 52 8.01 -6.99 -11.35
N GLU A 53 8.30 -8.27 -11.13
CA GLU A 53 7.39 -9.37 -11.48
C GLU A 53 6.53 -9.88 -10.32
N ASP A 54 6.73 -9.35 -9.12
CA ASP A 54 5.97 -9.76 -7.95
C ASP A 54 4.48 -9.44 -8.11
N SER A 55 3.66 -10.48 -7.94
CA SER A 55 2.21 -10.37 -7.86
C SER A 55 1.67 -10.93 -6.54
N THR A 56 2.55 -11.22 -5.58
CA THR A 56 2.21 -11.91 -4.34
C THR A 56 1.37 -11.01 -3.44
N PHE A 57 1.65 -9.70 -3.42
CA PHE A 57 0.83 -8.72 -2.71
C PHE A 57 -0.62 -8.72 -3.20
N TYR A 58 -0.85 -8.60 -4.51
CA TYR A 58 -2.20 -8.65 -5.06
C TYR A 58 -2.86 -10.03 -4.87
N LYS A 59 -2.08 -11.11 -5.00
CA LYS A 59 -2.54 -12.47 -4.74
C LYS A 59 -3.04 -12.64 -3.30
N ALA A 60 -2.43 -11.97 -2.32
CA ALA A 60 -2.87 -12.03 -0.92
C ALA A 60 -4.31 -11.51 -0.74
N PHE A 61 -4.66 -10.39 -1.38
CA PHE A 61 -6.04 -9.90 -1.36
C PHE A 61 -7.00 -10.81 -2.15
N ARG A 62 -6.50 -11.47 -3.19
CA ARG A 62 -7.29 -12.46 -3.95
C ARG A 62 -7.53 -13.75 -3.17
N ASN A 63 -6.63 -14.13 -2.27
CA ASN A 63 -6.82 -15.27 -1.37
C ASN A 63 -8.03 -15.06 -0.44
N LEU A 64 -8.33 -13.82 -0.05
CA LEU A 64 -9.55 -13.52 0.73
C LEU A 64 -10.84 -13.93 0.00
N LYS A 65 -10.84 -14.06 -1.33
CA LYS A 65 -12.05 -14.47 -2.08
C LYS A 65 -12.36 -15.95 -1.99
N ILE A 66 -11.42 -16.75 -1.51
CA ILE A 66 -11.55 -18.22 -1.41
C ILE A 66 -11.40 -18.71 0.03
N LEU A 67 -11.34 -17.80 1.01
CA LEU A 67 -11.18 -18.09 2.43
C LEU A 67 -12.33 -17.50 3.23
N GLY A 68 -12.78 -18.21 4.27
CA GLY A 68 -13.58 -17.60 5.33
C GLY A 68 -12.67 -16.80 6.26
N TYR A 69 -13.21 -15.75 6.87
CA TYR A 69 -12.51 -14.95 7.88
C TYR A 69 -13.50 -14.07 8.65
N THR A 70 -13.09 -13.62 9.83
CA THR A 70 -13.76 -12.53 10.56
C THR A 70 -12.99 -11.22 10.33
N ALA A 71 -13.72 -10.10 10.19
CA ALA A 71 -13.13 -8.78 10.08
C ALA A 71 -13.77 -7.81 11.08
N LEU A 72 -12.91 -7.01 11.73
CA LEU A 72 -13.29 -5.84 12.51
C LEU A 72 -13.00 -4.60 11.68
N ASN A 73 -14.01 -3.75 11.54
CA ASN A 73 -14.05 -2.69 10.56
C ASN A 73 -14.39 -1.37 11.27
N ASP A 74 -13.57 -0.34 11.08
CA ASP A 74 -13.84 1.03 11.54
C ASP A 74 -13.65 1.96 10.34
N ILE A 75 -14.70 2.70 9.97
CA ILE A 75 -14.67 3.74 8.94
C ILE A 75 -15.09 5.05 9.59
N ARG A 76 -14.34 6.12 9.34
CA ARG A 76 -14.64 7.46 9.88
C ARG A 76 -14.50 8.50 8.80
N MET A 77 -15.56 9.29 8.62
CA MET A 77 -15.59 10.42 7.71
C MET A 77 -15.53 11.71 8.50
N MET A 78 -14.71 12.66 8.05
CA MET A 78 -14.40 13.87 8.79
C MET A 78 -14.67 15.12 7.96
N ASN A 79 -15.04 16.20 8.64
CA ASN A 79 -15.05 17.52 8.02
C ASN A 79 -13.64 18.15 7.99
N LYS A 80 -13.53 19.36 7.44
CA LYS A 80 -12.27 20.12 7.36
C LYS A 80 -11.63 20.49 8.71
N LYS A 81 -12.34 20.31 9.83
CA LYS A 81 -11.85 20.54 11.21
C LYS A 81 -11.54 19.22 11.93
N ASN A 82 -11.40 18.11 11.19
CA ASN A 82 -11.16 16.76 11.71
C ASN A 82 -12.24 16.24 12.67
N LYS A 83 -13.46 16.82 12.65
CA LYS A 83 -14.59 16.29 13.41
C LYS A 83 -15.28 15.19 12.61
N ILE A 84 -15.55 14.05 13.25
CA ILE A 84 -16.31 12.93 12.67
C ILE A 84 -17.73 13.42 12.33
N ILE A 85 -18.13 13.23 11.07
CA ILE A 85 -19.47 13.56 10.55
C ILE A 85 -20.29 12.31 10.22
N ALA A 86 -19.62 11.19 9.93
CA ALA A 86 -20.23 9.89 9.72
C ALA A 86 -19.24 8.79 10.07
N SER A 87 -19.72 7.62 10.49
CA SER A 87 -18.86 6.48 10.80
C SER A 87 -19.56 5.15 10.60
N LEU A 88 -18.76 4.09 10.42
CA LEU A 88 -19.14 2.68 10.50
C LEU A 88 -18.24 2.00 11.52
N ASN A 89 -18.80 1.24 12.44
CA ASN A 89 -18.06 0.23 13.20
C ASN A 89 -18.80 -1.09 13.01
N SER A 90 -18.15 -2.09 12.44
CA SER A 90 -18.78 -3.39 12.21
C SER A 90 -17.85 -4.57 12.45
N LYS A 91 -18.47 -5.70 12.78
CA LYS A 91 -17.87 -7.02 12.82
C LYS A 91 -18.56 -7.88 11.77
N THR A 92 -17.82 -8.36 10.80
CA THR A 92 -18.34 -9.17 9.70
C THR A 92 -17.65 -10.53 9.67
N LYS A 93 -18.36 -11.57 9.26
CA LYS A 93 -17.81 -12.90 9.04
C LYS A 93 -18.07 -13.32 7.61
N GLN A 94 -17.00 -13.57 6.86
CA GLN A 94 -17.09 -14.19 5.55
C GLN A 94 -17.06 -15.72 5.71
N LEU A 95 -18.01 -16.38 5.05
CA LEU A 95 -18.12 -17.82 4.97
C LEU A 95 -17.86 -18.26 3.54
N VAL A 96 -17.27 -19.45 3.39
CA VAL A 96 -16.98 -20.07 2.09
C VAL A 96 -17.52 -21.48 2.08
N LYS A 97 -18.21 -21.85 0.99
CA LYS A 97 -18.70 -23.22 0.75
C LYS A 97 -18.94 -23.42 -0.74
N ASN A 98 -18.59 -24.60 -1.26
CA ASN A 98 -18.87 -24.99 -2.65
C ASN A 98 -18.41 -23.95 -3.70
N ASN A 99 -17.21 -23.37 -3.53
CA ASN A 99 -16.67 -22.32 -4.40
C ASN A 99 -17.52 -21.03 -4.46
N CYS A 100 -18.31 -20.80 -3.41
CA CYS A 100 -19.05 -19.57 -3.16
C CYS A 100 -18.61 -18.97 -1.83
N ARG A 101 -18.71 -17.64 -1.73
CA ARG A 101 -18.54 -16.90 -0.48
C ARG A 101 -19.74 -16.00 -0.24
N TRP A 102 -20.06 -15.76 1.02
CA TRP A 102 -21.03 -14.76 1.45
C TRP A 102 -20.59 -14.16 2.77
N MET A 103 -21.12 -12.99 3.12
CA MET A 103 -20.75 -12.26 4.33
C MET A 103 -21.95 -12.14 5.26
N GLU A 104 -21.71 -12.37 6.54
CA GLU A 104 -22.67 -12.12 7.62
C GLU A 104 -22.19 -10.91 8.43
N THR A 105 -23.08 -9.94 8.64
CA THR A 105 -22.82 -8.83 9.57
C THR A 105 -23.22 -9.29 10.97
N LEU A 106 -22.23 -9.49 11.84
CA LEU A 106 -22.44 -9.93 13.22
C LEU A 106 -22.81 -8.76 14.13
N GLU A 107 -22.13 -7.62 13.95
CA GLU A 107 -22.37 -6.39 14.68
C GLU A 107 -22.18 -5.21 13.73
N GLU A 108 -23.02 -4.19 13.81
CA GLU A 108 -22.87 -2.96 13.04
C GLU A 108 -23.44 -1.75 13.78
N LYS A 109 -22.68 -0.66 13.76
CA LYS A 109 -23.11 0.65 14.24
C LYS A 109 -22.65 1.72 13.26
N SER A 110 -23.60 2.41 12.64
CA SER A 110 -23.34 3.55 11.78
C SER A 110 -23.81 4.87 12.40
N THR A 111 -23.16 5.98 12.06
CA THR A 111 -23.58 7.33 12.46
C THR A 111 -23.56 8.29 11.28
N GLY A 112 -24.28 9.41 11.41
CA GLY A 112 -24.34 10.45 10.38
C GLY A 112 -25.04 9.98 9.11
N ASP A 113 -24.55 10.46 7.97
CA ASP A 113 -25.01 10.11 6.63
C ASP A 113 -24.09 9.09 5.94
N LEU A 114 -23.49 8.17 6.70
CA LEU A 114 -22.66 7.09 6.15
C LEU A 114 -23.42 6.31 5.08
N TYR A 115 -24.66 5.94 5.40
CA TYR A 115 -25.62 5.38 4.47
C TYR A 115 -26.59 6.46 4.01
N ASP A 116 -26.93 6.45 2.73
CA ASP A 116 -27.98 7.29 2.17
C ASP A 116 -29.39 6.73 2.51
N LYS A 117 -30.43 7.42 2.04
CA LYS A 117 -31.83 7.04 2.29
C LYS A 117 -32.22 5.68 1.69
N THR A 118 -31.46 5.21 0.71
CA THR A 118 -31.62 3.91 0.04
C THR A 118 -30.66 2.85 0.59
N HIS A 119 -29.97 3.16 1.68
CA HIS A 119 -29.00 2.30 2.34
C HIS A 119 -27.73 2.01 1.51
N ASN A 120 -27.37 2.88 0.57
CA ASN A 120 -26.08 2.83 -0.12
C ASN A 120 -25.02 3.64 0.64
N LEU A 121 -23.76 3.24 0.52
CA LEU A 121 -22.64 4.00 1.08
C LEU A 121 -22.50 5.35 0.37
N ASN A 122 -22.51 6.43 1.15
CA ASN A 122 -22.53 7.81 0.63
C ASN A 122 -21.14 8.35 0.27
N TYR A 123 -20.08 7.72 0.78
CA TYR A 123 -18.70 8.21 0.71
C TYR A 123 -17.80 7.30 -0.14
N TYR A 124 -16.91 7.89 -0.95
CA TYR A 124 -15.96 7.16 -1.78
C TYR A 124 -15.03 6.26 -0.96
N THR A 125 -14.51 6.76 0.17
CA THR A 125 -13.65 5.97 1.06
C THR A 125 -14.37 4.72 1.57
N ALA A 126 -15.64 4.86 1.96
CA ALA A 126 -16.44 3.74 2.45
C ALA A 126 -16.77 2.75 1.32
N GLU A 127 -17.09 3.24 0.13
CA GLU A 127 -17.34 2.41 -1.04
C GLU A 127 -16.11 1.64 -1.53
N MET A 128 -14.94 2.25 -1.46
CA MET A 128 -13.68 1.61 -1.77
C MET A 128 -13.42 0.47 -0.79
N TYR A 129 -13.57 0.75 0.50
CA TYR A 129 -13.46 -0.25 1.55
C TYR A 129 -14.41 -1.44 1.32
N ALA A 130 -15.69 -1.17 1.08
CA ALA A 130 -16.67 -2.21 0.77
C ALA A 130 -16.29 -3.01 -0.49
N GLY A 131 -15.76 -2.34 -1.52
CA GLY A 131 -15.30 -3.01 -2.73
C GLY A 131 -14.11 -3.96 -2.53
N LEU A 132 -13.35 -3.80 -1.44
CA LEU A 132 -12.21 -4.65 -1.07
C LEU A 132 -12.62 -5.82 -0.17
N PHE A 133 -13.47 -5.57 0.83
CA PHE A 133 -13.72 -6.55 1.90
C PHE A 133 -15.14 -7.10 1.96
N PHE A 134 -16.13 -6.40 1.38
CA PHE A 134 -17.51 -6.81 1.52
C PHE A 134 -17.97 -7.72 0.38
N ALA A 135 -18.80 -8.69 0.76
CA ALA A 135 -19.57 -9.54 -0.15
C ALA A 135 -21.06 -9.32 0.22
N PRO A 136 -21.74 -8.32 -0.37
CA PRO A 136 -23.12 -8.00 0.02
C PRO A 136 -24.08 -9.15 -0.33
N ASP A 137 -23.75 -9.93 -1.34
CA ASP A 137 -24.49 -11.13 -1.77
C ASP A 137 -23.56 -12.35 -1.82
N THR A 138 -24.15 -13.52 -2.05
CA THR A 138 -23.40 -14.73 -2.36
C THR A 138 -22.71 -14.60 -3.71
N ILE A 139 -21.39 -14.74 -3.72
CA ILE A 139 -20.56 -14.67 -4.93
C ILE A 139 -19.91 -16.03 -5.15
N CYS A 140 -20.12 -16.62 -6.33
CA CYS A 140 -19.57 -17.92 -6.71
C CYS A 140 -18.59 -17.81 -7.87
N GLY A 141 -17.68 -18.78 -8.00
CA GLY A 141 -16.78 -18.86 -9.15
C GLY A 141 -15.57 -17.93 -9.09
N GLU A 142 -15.33 -17.26 -7.96
CA GLU A 142 -14.13 -16.46 -7.78
C GLU A 142 -12.90 -17.35 -7.58
N THR A 143 -11.75 -16.87 -8.05
CA THR A 143 -10.46 -17.56 -7.89
C THR A 143 -9.42 -16.62 -7.30
N ASN A 144 -8.35 -17.20 -6.77
CA ASN A 144 -7.15 -16.45 -6.38
C ASN A 144 -6.11 -16.29 -7.51
N ILE A 145 -6.49 -16.58 -8.76
CA ILE A 145 -5.59 -16.51 -9.93
C ILE A 145 -5.40 -15.05 -10.33
N VAL A 146 -4.15 -14.59 -10.37
CA VAL A 146 -3.77 -13.22 -10.76
C VAL A 146 -3.37 -13.10 -12.24
N LYS A 147 -2.96 -14.21 -12.87
CA LYS A 147 -2.55 -14.24 -14.29
C LYS A 147 -3.75 -14.02 -15.20
N GLY A 148 -3.63 -13.11 -16.18
CA GLY A 148 -4.68 -12.82 -17.17
C GLY A 148 -5.83 -11.95 -16.65
N VAL A 149 -5.77 -11.48 -15.40
CA VAL A 149 -6.75 -10.55 -14.83
C VAL A 149 -6.43 -9.16 -15.35
N ALA A 150 -7.01 -8.80 -16.49
CA ALA A 150 -6.99 -7.43 -16.97
C ALA A 150 -8.04 -6.63 -16.20
N PHE A 151 -7.60 -5.76 -15.29
CA PHE A 151 -8.49 -4.73 -14.79
C PHE A 151 -8.94 -3.88 -15.97
N ASN A 152 -10.26 -3.79 -16.17
CA ASN A 152 -10.81 -3.12 -17.32
C ASN A 152 -11.93 -2.19 -16.90
N THR A 153 -11.80 -0.94 -17.34
CA THR A 153 -12.79 0.12 -17.17
C THR A 153 -13.71 0.26 -18.38
N LYS A 154 -13.42 -0.41 -19.50
CA LYS A 154 -14.29 -0.42 -20.69
C LYS A 154 -15.66 -1.01 -20.33
N GLY A 155 -16.71 -0.30 -20.72
CA GLY A 155 -18.10 -0.68 -20.42
C GLY A 155 -18.57 -0.33 -19.00
N LYS A 156 -17.69 0.16 -18.11
CA LYS A 156 -18.08 0.65 -16.78
C LYS A 156 -18.29 2.17 -16.82
N SER A 157 -19.32 2.66 -16.16
CA SER A 157 -19.60 4.10 -16.00
C SER A 157 -19.89 4.45 -14.55
N GLY A 158 -19.90 5.75 -14.24
CA GLY A 158 -20.22 6.26 -12.91
C GLY A 158 -19.41 5.58 -11.81
N MET A 159 -20.08 5.14 -10.76
CA MET A 159 -19.44 4.60 -9.56
C MET A 159 -18.68 3.28 -9.78
N ALA A 160 -19.19 2.40 -10.64
CA ALA A 160 -18.55 1.12 -10.94
C ALA A 160 -17.17 1.30 -11.59
N LYS A 161 -17.03 2.34 -12.44
CA LYS A 161 -15.75 2.69 -13.06
C LYS A 161 -14.74 3.19 -12.02
N HIS A 162 -15.18 4.06 -11.11
CA HIS A 162 -14.31 4.61 -10.05
C HIS A 162 -13.83 3.51 -9.09
N LYS A 163 -14.71 2.58 -8.67
CA LYS A 163 -14.33 1.41 -7.85
C LYS A 163 -13.24 0.58 -8.51
N GLU A 164 -13.34 0.33 -9.82
CA GLU A 164 -12.32 -0.39 -10.57
C GLU A 164 -11.00 0.38 -10.63
N GLN A 165 -11.07 1.69 -10.89
CA GLN A 165 -9.90 2.58 -10.94
C GLN A 165 -9.12 2.62 -9.63
N LEU A 166 -9.81 2.62 -8.49
CA LEU A 166 -9.20 2.53 -7.17
C LEU A 166 -8.52 1.18 -6.96
N LYS A 167 -9.21 0.07 -7.24
CA LYS A 167 -8.61 -1.28 -7.18
C LYS A 167 -7.33 -1.36 -8.02
N MET A 168 -7.36 -0.77 -9.21
CA MET A 168 -6.19 -0.70 -10.07
C MET A 168 -5.04 0.06 -9.41
N LEU A 169 -5.28 1.25 -8.87
CA LEU A 169 -4.27 2.11 -8.22
C LEU A 169 -3.56 1.38 -7.06
N PHE A 170 -4.31 0.69 -6.22
CA PHE A 170 -3.77 0.04 -5.01
C PHE A 170 -3.10 -1.31 -5.25
N PHE A 171 -3.53 -2.06 -6.27
CA PHE A 171 -3.04 -3.42 -6.50
C PHE A 171 -2.07 -3.59 -7.67
N ASN A 172 -1.91 -2.58 -8.53
CA ASN A 172 -0.89 -2.60 -9.59
C ASN A 172 0.08 -1.40 -9.56
N PRO A 173 0.63 -1.01 -8.41
CA PRO A 173 1.66 0.01 -8.40
C PRO A 173 2.91 -0.52 -9.12
N GLY A 174 3.45 0.28 -10.05
CA GLY A 174 4.62 -0.07 -10.84
C GLY A 174 4.34 -0.62 -12.24
N LYS A 175 3.09 -0.98 -12.58
CA LYS A 175 2.68 -1.38 -13.94
C LYS A 175 1.71 -0.35 -14.52
N ARG A 176 1.73 -0.19 -15.85
CA ARG A 176 0.85 0.74 -16.56
C ARG A 176 -0.61 0.36 -16.38
N ILE A 177 -1.46 1.34 -16.07
CA ILE A 177 -2.88 1.13 -15.80
C ILE A 177 -3.74 1.81 -16.88
N PRO A 178 -4.30 1.05 -17.84
CA PRO A 178 -5.17 1.62 -18.86
C PRO A 178 -6.51 2.08 -18.30
N GLY A 179 -6.98 3.25 -18.74
CA GLY A 179 -8.31 3.77 -18.41
C GLY A 179 -8.42 4.56 -17.11
N LEU A 180 -7.29 4.88 -16.46
CA LEU A 180 -7.20 5.94 -15.45
C LEU A 180 -6.79 7.26 -16.14
N PRO A 181 -7.71 8.24 -16.28
CA PRO A 181 -7.41 9.50 -16.97
C PRO A 181 -6.19 10.17 -16.33
N PHE A 182 -5.23 10.59 -17.15
CA PHE A 182 -4.05 11.38 -16.76
C PHE A 182 -3.03 10.72 -15.80
N ILE A 183 -3.36 9.60 -15.16
CA ILE A 183 -2.50 8.91 -14.16
C ILE A 183 -1.92 7.59 -14.72
N GLY A 184 -2.60 6.92 -15.64
CA GLY A 184 -2.29 5.53 -16.01
C GLY A 184 -0.84 5.24 -16.45
N ASN A 185 -0.15 6.23 -17.03
CA ASN A 185 1.26 6.11 -17.43
C ASN A 185 2.23 6.54 -16.32
N LYS A 186 1.79 7.39 -15.37
CA LYS A 186 2.62 8.01 -14.33
C LYS A 186 3.03 7.06 -13.20
N ILE A 187 2.37 5.91 -13.10
CA ILE A 187 2.56 4.92 -12.05
C ILE A 187 3.34 3.69 -12.51
N ALA A 188 3.82 3.69 -13.76
CA ALA A 188 4.73 2.68 -14.27
C ALA A 188 6.16 2.98 -13.75
N LEU A 189 6.38 2.80 -12.44
CA LEU A 189 7.63 3.12 -11.73
C LEU A 189 8.88 2.54 -12.38
N PHE A 190 8.72 1.49 -13.18
CA PHE A 190 9.83 0.84 -13.85
C PHE A 190 10.06 1.25 -15.31
N ASP A 191 9.18 2.07 -15.91
CA ASP A 191 9.40 2.68 -17.23
C ASP A 191 10.48 3.79 -17.14
N GLU A 192 11.25 3.99 -18.21
CA GLU A 192 12.44 4.87 -18.21
C GLU A 192 12.10 6.31 -17.82
N ASP A 193 11.05 6.89 -18.40
CA ASP A 193 10.63 8.27 -18.19
C ASP A 193 10.00 8.54 -16.81
N VAL A 194 9.45 7.49 -16.18
CA VAL A 194 8.86 7.56 -14.84
C VAL A 194 9.93 7.34 -13.78
N ALA A 195 10.82 6.38 -13.99
CA ALA A 195 11.84 6.00 -13.01
C ALA A 195 12.81 7.13 -12.67
N ASP A 196 13.10 8.01 -13.62
CA ASP A 196 13.95 9.19 -13.41
C ASP A 196 13.40 10.18 -12.36
N LEU A 197 12.12 10.04 -12.01
CA LEU A 197 11.44 10.85 -11.00
C LEU A 197 11.61 10.31 -9.57
N TYR A 198 12.23 9.14 -9.40
CA TYR A 198 12.26 8.43 -8.13
C TYR A 198 13.66 7.98 -7.72
N ASP A 199 13.89 7.98 -6.41
CA ASP A 199 15.01 7.29 -5.77
C ASP A 199 14.58 5.88 -5.37
N PHE A 200 15.42 4.91 -5.69
CA PHE A 200 15.23 3.50 -5.31
C PHE A 200 16.22 3.16 -4.19
N VAL A 201 15.71 2.79 -3.02
CA VAL A 201 16.53 2.50 -1.84
C VAL A 201 16.25 1.09 -1.37
N ILE A 202 17.32 0.33 -1.11
CA ILE A 202 17.26 -0.95 -0.41
C ILE A 202 17.92 -0.78 0.94
N ASP A 203 17.23 -1.26 1.97
CA ASP A 203 17.66 -1.25 3.36
C ASP A 203 17.36 -2.61 4.03
N MET A 204 17.77 -2.77 5.28
CA MET A 204 17.41 -3.93 6.12
C MET A 204 16.92 -3.47 7.48
N GLU A 205 15.74 -3.94 7.87
CA GLU A 205 15.09 -3.59 9.14
C GLU A 205 14.40 -4.80 9.74
N SER A 206 14.12 -4.76 11.04
CA SER A 206 13.22 -5.73 11.66
C SER A 206 11.78 -5.24 11.56
N PHE A 207 10.87 -6.13 11.12
CA PHE A 207 9.44 -5.90 11.12
C PHE A 207 8.77 -7.00 11.95
N ASN A 208 8.10 -6.64 13.05
CA ASN A 208 7.45 -7.58 13.97
C ASN A 208 8.36 -8.73 14.45
N GLY A 209 9.68 -8.48 14.58
CA GLY A 209 10.67 -9.46 15.03
C GLY A 209 11.38 -10.22 13.91
N ASP A 210 10.89 -10.15 12.68
CA ASP A 210 11.53 -10.76 11.51
C ASP A 210 12.48 -9.78 10.81
N LEU A 211 13.64 -10.28 10.38
CA LEU A 211 14.55 -9.50 9.54
C LEU A 211 13.98 -9.39 8.12
N CYS A 212 13.96 -8.17 7.58
CA CYS A 212 13.38 -7.87 6.27
C CYS A 212 14.34 -7.05 5.41
N TYR A 213 14.36 -7.33 4.10
CA TYR A 213 14.79 -6.35 3.11
C TYR A 213 13.69 -5.32 2.93
N VAL A 214 14.04 -4.04 3.03
CA VAL A 214 13.11 -2.92 2.89
C VAL A 214 13.40 -2.22 1.57
N PHE A 215 12.46 -2.28 0.65
CA PHE A 215 12.57 -1.58 -0.63
C PHE A 215 11.68 -0.35 -0.64
N ARG A 216 12.31 0.81 -0.79
CA ARG A 216 11.65 2.11 -0.85
C ARG A 216 11.76 2.69 -2.26
N ILE A 217 10.66 3.21 -2.76
CA ILE A 217 10.61 4.04 -3.95
C ILE A 217 10.09 5.40 -3.49
N VAL A 218 10.91 6.44 -3.60
CA VAL A 218 10.60 7.78 -3.06
C VAL A 218 10.67 8.79 -4.19
N ALA A 219 9.68 9.67 -4.31
CA ALA A 219 9.74 10.76 -5.27
C ALA A 219 10.93 11.69 -4.95
N ARG A 220 11.70 12.04 -5.97
CA ARG A 220 12.84 12.95 -5.83
C ARG A 220 12.38 14.35 -5.41
N LEU A 221 13.17 15.00 -4.57
CA LEU A 221 12.88 16.35 -4.06
C LEU A 221 13.36 17.47 -5.00
N ASP A 222 14.28 17.17 -5.92
CA ASP A 222 14.92 18.12 -6.84
C ASP A 222 14.23 18.20 -8.21
N LEU A 223 12.97 17.76 -8.29
CA LEU A 223 12.20 17.76 -9.54
C LEU A 223 11.73 19.17 -9.93
N SER A 224 11.74 19.46 -11.23
CA SER A 224 11.10 20.66 -11.78
C SER A 224 9.57 20.62 -11.61
N SER A 225 8.90 21.77 -11.72
CA SER A 225 7.42 21.84 -11.59
C SER A 225 6.70 20.87 -12.54
N GLY A 226 7.11 20.80 -13.80
CA GLY A 226 6.47 19.90 -14.78
C GLY A 226 6.78 18.42 -14.57
N GLN A 227 7.86 18.08 -13.85
CA GLN A 227 8.15 16.72 -13.41
C GLN A 227 7.33 16.34 -12.18
N ASN A 228 7.19 17.25 -11.21
CA ASN A 228 6.32 17.04 -10.05
C ASN A 228 4.86 16.77 -10.45
N ASP A 229 4.35 17.42 -11.50
CA ASP A 229 3.01 17.14 -12.04
C ASP A 229 2.83 15.69 -12.54
N LYS A 230 3.93 14.97 -12.77
CA LYS A 230 3.93 13.57 -13.19
C LYS A 230 4.08 12.59 -12.03
N VAL A 231 4.42 13.06 -10.83
CA VAL A 231 4.52 12.21 -9.63
C VAL A 231 3.11 11.87 -9.14
N VAL A 232 2.93 10.62 -8.73
CA VAL A 232 1.67 10.10 -8.18
C VAL A 232 1.94 9.32 -6.89
N ILE A 233 3.06 8.61 -6.85
CA ILE A 233 3.54 7.89 -5.68
C ILE A 233 4.51 8.86 -4.99
N ASN A 234 4.20 9.29 -3.78
CA ASN A 234 5.15 10.06 -2.98
C ASN A 234 6.19 9.11 -2.40
N GLU A 235 5.71 8.00 -1.81
CA GLU A 235 6.52 6.92 -1.28
C GLU A 235 5.80 5.58 -1.42
N MET A 236 6.57 4.54 -1.74
CA MET A 236 6.14 3.15 -1.58
C MET A 236 7.22 2.38 -0.86
N THR A 237 6.88 1.76 0.25
CA THR A 237 7.81 0.95 1.05
C THR A 237 7.29 -0.47 1.18
N THR A 238 8.12 -1.45 0.84
CA THR A 238 7.79 -2.87 0.93
C THR A 238 8.82 -3.61 1.79
N TRP A 239 8.33 -4.40 2.74
CA TRP A 239 9.15 -5.28 3.57
C TRP A 239 9.06 -6.71 3.06
N PHE A 240 10.20 -7.27 2.66
CA PHE A 240 10.35 -8.66 2.23
C PHE A 240 11.08 -9.45 3.31
N ASN A 241 10.45 -10.49 3.85
CA ASN A 241 11.12 -11.36 4.83
C ASN A 241 12.36 -12.00 4.19
N THR A 242 13.51 -11.93 4.87
CA THR A 242 14.79 -12.40 4.30
C THR A 242 14.87 -13.91 4.13
N SER A 243 14.04 -14.67 4.84
CA SER A 243 14.07 -16.14 4.85
C SER A 243 13.23 -16.75 3.73
N ASN A 244 12.04 -16.19 3.47
CA ASN A 244 11.09 -16.77 2.51
C ASN A 244 10.68 -15.82 1.37
N TRP A 245 11.15 -14.57 1.39
CA TRP A 245 10.85 -13.53 0.39
C TRP A 245 9.37 -13.16 0.25
N GLU A 246 8.54 -13.51 1.23
CA GLU A 246 7.15 -13.07 1.29
C GLU A 246 7.10 -11.59 1.69
N ILE A 247 6.12 -10.86 1.16
CA ILE A 247 5.86 -9.48 1.55
C ILE A 247 5.13 -9.51 2.89
N VAL A 248 5.77 -9.04 3.96
CA VAL A 248 5.16 -9.00 5.30
C VAL A 248 4.41 -7.70 5.56
N ALA A 249 4.80 -6.63 4.88
CA ALA A 249 4.11 -5.36 4.91
C ALA A 249 4.34 -4.55 3.64
N ARG A 250 3.40 -3.66 3.33
CA ARG A 250 3.59 -2.63 2.30
C ARG A 250 2.81 -1.37 2.64
N ASN A 251 3.49 -0.24 2.52
CA ASN A 251 2.92 1.08 2.72
C ASN A 251 2.94 1.88 1.42
N TYR A 252 1.93 2.72 1.24
CA TYR A 252 1.79 3.64 0.13
C TYR A 252 1.46 5.03 0.64
N ASP A 253 2.17 6.01 0.12
CA ASP A 253 1.79 7.41 0.14
C ASP A 253 1.60 7.85 -1.32
N LEU A 254 0.38 8.21 -1.67
CA LEU A 254 -0.02 8.60 -3.01
C LEU A 254 -0.65 9.98 -2.97
N SER A 255 -0.18 10.89 -3.82
CA SER A 255 -0.85 12.16 -4.03
C SER A 255 -0.97 12.47 -5.51
N TYR A 256 -2.06 13.12 -5.89
CA TYR A 256 -2.22 13.56 -7.26
C TYR A 256 -3.11 14.78 -7.32
N LYS A 257 -2.73 15.75 -8.16
CA LYS A 257 -3.52 16.95 -8.40
C LYS A 257 -3.51 17.28 -9.89
N ALA A 258 -4.60 16.97 -10.59
CA ALA A 258 -4.74 17.38 -11.99
C ALA A 258 -6.19 17.73 -12.35
N GLY A 259 -6.37 18.98 -12.75
CA GLY A 259 -7.65 19.53 -13.20
C GLY A 259 -8.73 19.36 -12.14
N VAL A 260 -9.52 18.30 -12.30
CA VAL A 260 -10.72 18.03 -11.51
C VAL A 260 -10.63 16.78 -10.62
N TYR A 261 -9.45 16.19 -10.54
CA TYR A 261 -9.12 15.08 -9.65
C TYR A 261 -7.98 15.49 -8.73
N ASP A 262 -8.23 15.46 -7.43
CA ASP A 262 -7.23 15.75 -6.40
C ASP A 262 -7.40 14.73 -5.26
N PHE A 263 -6.33 14.01 -4.94
CA PHE A 263 -6.32 13.08 -3.81
C PHE A 263 -4.97 13.07 -3.09
N ASP A 264 -5.03 12.70 -1.83
CA ASP A 264 -3.89 12.47 -0.94
C ASP A 264 -4.26 11.26 -0.09
N VAL A 265 -3.48 10.19 -0.17
CA VAL A 265 -3.83 8.88 0.36
C VAL A 265 -2.61 8.21 0.97
N HIS A 266 -2.78 7.77 2.21
CA HIS A 266 -1.85 6.95 2.95
C HIS A 266 -2.50 5.60 3.24
N MET A 267 -1.79 4.52 2.96
CA MET A 267 -2.26 3.16 3.20
C MET A 267 -1.16 2.30 3.78
N GLU A 268 -1.49 1.53 4.81
CA GLU A 268 -0.61 0.58 5.47
C GLU A 268 -1.25 -0.80 5.40
N VAL A 269 -0.48 -1.79 4.97
CA VAL A 269 -0.95 -3.17 4.85
C VAL A 269 0.04 -4.07 5.57
N GLU A 270 -0.44 -4.83 6.55
CA GLU A 270 0.30 -5.91 7.18
C GLU A 270 -0.25 -7.26 6.72
N MET A 271 0.66 -8.17 6.39
CA MET A 271 0.32 -9.51 5.96
C MET A 271 0.50 -10.52 7.09
N THR A 272 -0.19 -11.64 6.97
CA THR A 272 0.03 -12.84 7.77
C THR A 272 -0.12 -14.06 6.88
N LYS A 273 0.17 -15.23 7.43
CA LYS A 273 0.09 -16.50 6.72
C LYS A 273 -1.01 -17.35 7.34
N PHE A 274 -1.91 -17.84 6.50
CA PHE A 274 -2.89 -18.86 6.85
C PHE A 274 -2.64 -20.08 5.98
N GLU A 275 -2.20 -21.19 6.60
CA GLU A 275 -1.64 -22.35 5.91
C GLU A 275 -0.50 -21.92 4.96
N GLU A 276 -0.63 -22.18 3.65
CA GLU A 276 0.33 -21.76 2.62
C GLU A 276 -0.06 -20.46 1.91
N LEU A 277 -1.10 -19.77 2.38
CA LEU A 277 -1.61 -18.56 1.75
C LEU A 277 -1.21 -17.32 2.55
N LEU A 278 -0.53 -16.41 1.88
CA LEU A 278 -0.36 -15.04 2.36
C LEU A 278 -1.69 -14.30 2.29
N VAL A 279 -2.10 -13.62 3.36
CA VAL A 279 -3.36 -12.87 3.45
C VAL A 279 -3.14 -11.56 4.22
N PRO A 280 -3.87 -10.49 3.91
CA PRO A 280 -3.82 -9.27 4.73
C PRO A 280 -4.43 -9.53 6.12
N LYS A 281 -3.72 -9.09 7.15
CA LYS A 281 -4.14 -9.13 8.56
C LYS A 281 -4.66 -7.78 9.03
N LEU A 282 -3.99 -6.70 8.61
CA LEU A 282 -4.34 -5.34 8.96
C LEU A 282 -4.28 -4.48 7.70
N LEU A 283 -5.29 -3.66 7.51
CA LEU A 283 -5.29 -2.59 6.52
C LEU A 283 -5.68 -1.30 7.21
N ARG A 284 -4.84 -0.27 7.10
CA ARG A 284 -5.17 1.08 7.54
C ARG A 284 -5.10 2.02 6.36
N TYR A 285 -6.00 2.98 6.36
CA TYR A 285 -6.10 3.96 5.31
C TYR A 285 -6.47 5.31 5.91
N SER A 286 -5.83 6.36 5.38
CA SER A 286 -6.20 7.75 5.60
C SER A 286 -6.13 8.45 4.27
N GLY A 287 -7.15 9.21 3.88
CA GLY A 287 -7.03 9.99 2.67
C GLY A 287 -8.10 11.03 2.45
N THR A 288 -7.82 11.89 1.49
CA THR A 288 -8.69 12.93 0.99
C THR A 288 -8.95 12.74 -0.49
N TRP A 289 -10.20 12.98 -0.89
CA TRP A 289 -10.63 12.88 -2.27
C TRP A 289 -11.44 14.11 -2.67
N ASP A 290 -11.06 14.75 -3.75
CA ASP A 290 -11.81 15.82 -4.40
C ASP A 290 -12.08 15.39 -5.85
N VAL A 291 -13.33 15.05 -6.13
CA VAL A 291 -13.80 14.54 -7.42
C VAL A 291 -14.90 15.46 -7.93
N VAL A 292 -14.90 15.71 -9.24
CA VAL A 292 -15.94 16.46 -9.98
C VAL A 292 -17.34 16.24 -9.40
N LEU A 293 -18.03 17.34 -9.08
CA LEU A 293 -19.44 17.36 -8.62
C LEU A 293 -19.69 16.76 -7.22
N LYS A 294 -18.66 16.38 -6.46
CA LYS A 294 -18.77 16.04 -5.03
C LYS A 294 -17.97 17.02 -4.18
N LYS A 295 -18.33 17.14 -2.90
CA LYS A 295 -17.52 17.89 -1.92
C LYS A 295 -16.28 17.07 -1.61
N ARG A 296 -15.15 17.74 -1.36
CA ARG A 296 -13.93 17.08 -0.87
C ARG A 296 -14.23 16.23 0.37
N GLU A 297 -13.95 14.95 0.26
CA GLU A 297 -14.10 13.95 1.32
C GLU A 297 -12.79 13.76 2.06
N ARG A 298 -12.87 13.47 3.37
CA ARG A 298 -11.73 13.09 4.21
C ARG A 298 -12.17 11.88 5.01
N GLY A 299 -11.48 10.76 4.85
CA GLY A 299 -11.88 9.51 5.47
C GLY A 299 -10.71 8.66 5.89
N THR A 300 -10.91 7.94 6.98
CA THR A 300 -10.01 6.88 7.43
C THR A 300 -10.78 5.57 7.49
N PHE A 301 -10.11 4.46 7.25
CA PHE A 301 -10.63 3.17 7.71
C PHE A 301 -9.53 2.28 8.25
N THR A 302 -9.94 1.33 9.10
CA THR A 302 -9.13 0.21 9.56
C THR A 302 -9.90 -1.08 9.37
N ALA A 303 -9.25 -2.11 8.83
CA ALA A 303 -9.73 -3.47 8.72
C ALA A 303 -8.73 -4.41 9.43
N THR A 304 -9.20 -5.16 10.42
CA THR A 304 -8.40 -6.21 11.06
C THR A 304 -9.04 -7.56 10.77
N LEU A 305 -8.32 -8.44 10.09
CA LEU A 305 -8.80 -9.76 9.65
C LEU A 305 -8.15 -10.86 10.49
N PHE A 306 -8.96 -11.84 10.90
CA PHE A 306 -8.56 -12.95 11.76
C PHE A 306 -9.55 -14.12 11.61
N ASP A 307 -9.35 -15.21 12.37
CA ASP A 307 -10.17 -16.44 12.30
C ASP A 307 -10.35 -16.98 10.88
N PHE A 308 -9.24 -17.06 10.13
CA PHE A 308 -9.26 -17.56 8.75
C PHE A 308 -9.66 -19.03 8.70
N THR A 309 -10.48 -19.40 7.71
CA THR A 309 -10.97 -20.77 7.47
C THR A 309 -11.02 -21.10 5.97
N ARG A 310 -11.20 -22.39 5.64
CA ARG A 310 -11.52 -22.87 4.29
C ARG A 310 -12.93 -23.42 4.20
#